data_AF-A0A836LWR2-F1
#
_entry.id   AF-A0A836LWR2-F1
#
_cell.length_a   1.000
_cell.length_b   1.000
_cell.length_c   1.000
_cell.angle_alpha   90.00
_cell.angle_beta   90.00
_cell.angle_gamma   90.00
#
_symmetry.space_group_name_H-M   'P 1'
#
loop_
_entity.id
_entity.type
_entity.pdbx_description
1 polymer ?
#
loop_
_entity_poly.entity_id
_entity_poly.type
_entity_poly.pdbx_seq_one_letter_code
_entity_poly.pdbx_strand_id
1 'polypeptide(L)'
;MFNLIIAIWLGAILNIGFYHQVHTLTPYFGVKAILFLAATLVILVATYYAVLQILNWKWTAKIFAILLIFIGGFSSYFVNTLGVIISPDQIQNMVQTDVSEVTDLISLRFVLWTVFFVILPIFLITQVKFKQEKVSRLLLKKVFSLVASFAVVGVLLFTYYVDFAAIFREHRDLKGMISPQNSISSLMSYYHK
;
A
#
# COMPACT_ATOMS: atom_id res chain seq x y z
N MET A 1 11.67 -0.25 13.84
CA MET A 1 11.43 1.13 13.37
C MET A 1 11.36 1.22 11.85
N PHE A 2 12.41 0.85 11.11
CA PHE A 2 12.44 0.92 9.63
C PHE A 2 11.17 0.36 8.95
N ASN A 3 10.85 -0.92 9.16
CA ASN A 3 9.65 -1.55 8.56
C ASN A 3 8.33 -0.83 8.91
N LEU A 4 8.23 -0.24 10.11
CA LEU A 4 7.01 0.45 10.53
C LEU A 4 6.86 1.78 9.79
N ILE A 5 7.95 2.53 9.61
CA ILE A 5 7.95 3.78 8.84
C ILE A 5 7.54 3.49 7.40
N ILE A 6 8.11 2.45 6.78
CA ILE A 6 7.72 2.06 5.42
C ILE A 6 6.26 1.60 5.38
N ALA A 7 5.80 0.83 6.37
CA ALA A 7 4.40 0.41 6.44
C ALA A 7 3.43 1.59 6.60
N ILE A 8 3.79 2.62 7.36
CA ILE A 8 3.00 3.86 7.48
C ILE A 8 3.00 4.61 6.17
N TRP A 9 4.16 4.72 5.51
CA TRP A 9 4.24 5.37 4.20
C TRP A 9 3.34 4.67 3.16
N LEU A 10 3.49 3.35 3.03
CA LEU A 10 2.68 2.54 2.12
C LEU A 10 1.20 2.59 2.51
N GLY A 11 0.88 2.27 3.77
CA GLY A 11 -0.50 2.13 4.22
C GLY A 11 -1.24 3.45 4.35
N ALA A 12 -0.67 4.48 4.95
CA ALA A 12 -1.37 5.74 5.21
C ALA A 12 -1.23 6.73 4.05
N ILE A 13 0.00 6.99 3.59
CA ILE A 13 0.28 8.11 2.69
C ILE A 13 -0.11 7.79 1.24
N LEU A 14 0.19 6.59 0.76
CA LEU A 14 -0.06 6.24 -0.65
C LEU A 14 -1.53 5.86 -0.95
N ASN A 15 -2.36 5.64 0.07
CA ASN A 15 -3.70 5.08 -0.10
C ASN A 15 -4.85 6.06 0.20
N ILE A 16 -4.60 7.37 0.10
CA ILE A 16 -5.60 8.43 0.41
C ILE A 16 -6.90 8.23 -0.38
N GLY A 17 -6.83 7.96 -1.68
CA GLY A 17 -7.98 7.78 -2.55
C GLY A 17 -8.81 6.54 -2.18
N PHE A 18 -8.15 5.47 -1.73
CA PHE A 18 -8.83 4.31 -1.16
C PHE A 18 -9.59 4.70 0.11
N TYR A 19 -8.99 5.44 1.05
CA TYR A 19 -9.68 5.89 2.26
C TYR A 19 -10.83 6.85 1.96
N HIS A 20 -10.68 7.72 0.96
CA HIS A 20 -11.76 8.58 0.50
C HIS A 20 -12.95 7.74 0.02
N GLN A 21 -12.70 6.70 -0.78
CA GLN A 21 -13.76 5.82 -1.24
C GLN A 21 -14.38 4.98 -0.11
N VAL A 22 -13.59 4.52 0.87
CA VAL A 22 -14.15 3.86 2.07
C VAL A 22 -15.04 4.82 2.87
N HIS A 23 -14.68 6.10 2.96
CA HIS A 23 -15.47 7.12 3.64
C HIS A 23 -16.80 7.41 2.93
N THR A 24 -16.86 7.35 1.60
CA THR A 24 -18.11 7.55 0.86
C THR A 24 -19.04 6.34 0.94
N LEU A 25 -18.48 5.15 1.19
CA LEU A 25 -19.21 3.88 1.22
C LEU A 25 -19.59 3.40 2.63
N THR A 26 -19.04 4.02 3.68
CA THR A 26 -19.35 3.60 5.06
C THR A 26 -20.78 4.01 5.46
N PRO A 27 -21.53 3.17 6.19
CA PRO A 27 -22.86 3.53 6.71
C PRO A 27 -22.79 4.49 7.90
N TYR A 28 -21.59 4.82 8.38
CA TYR A 28 -21.38 5.61 9.59
C TYR A 28 -21.32 7.12 9.31
N PHE A 29 -21.71 7.92 10.31
CA PHE A 29 -21.57 9.38 10.32
C PHE A 29 -20.88 9.86 11.61
N GLY A 30 -20.29 11.06 11.55
CA GLY A 30 -19.64 11.69 12.70
C GLY A 30 -18.48 10.86 13.27
N VAL A 31 -18.41 10.75 14.59
CA VAL A 31 -17.32 10.04 15.30
C VAL A 31 -17.18 8.58 14.87
N LYS A 32 -18.29 7.90 14.58
CA LYS A 32 -18.25 6.49 14.14
C LYS A 32 -17.55 6.32 12.79
N ALA A 33 -17.76 7.25 11.86
CA ALA A 33 -17.07 7.25 10.57
C ALA A 33 -15.55 7.45 10.74
N ILE A 34 -15.16 8.36 11.64
CA ILE A 34 -13.75 8.61 11.96
C ILE A 34 -13.11 7.35 12.56
N LEU A 35 -13.78 6.68 13.50
CA LEU A 35 -13.28 5.43 14.10
C LEU A 35 -13.15 4.30 13.08
N PHE A 36 -14.12 4.17 12.16
CA PHE A 36 -14.07 3.18 11.09
C PHE A 36 -12.92 3.43 10.10
N LEU A 37 -12.70 4.70 9.70
CA LEU A 37 -11.56 5.07 8.87
C LEU A 37 -10.23 4.86 9.59
N ALA A 38 -10.14 5.22 10.87
CA ALA A 38 -8.95 4.97 11.68
C ALA A 38 -8.66 3.47 11.78
N ALA A 39 -9.68 2.64 11.99
CA ALA A 39 -9.54 1.18 11.98
C ALA A 39 -9.06 0.67 10.61
N THR A 40 -9.62 1.17 9.51
CA THR A 40 -9.21 0.83 8.14
C THR A 40 -7.73 1.18 7.91
N LEU A 41 -7.29 2.37 8.34
CA LEU A 41 -5.89 2.79 8.25
C LEU A 41 -4.98 1.87 9.07
N VAL A 42 -5.35 1.57 10.32
CA VAL A 42 -4.57 0.69 11.20
C VAL A 42 -4.48 -0.72 10.61
N ILE A 43 -5.56 -1.26 10.06
CA ILE A 43 -5.56 -2.55 9.36
C ILE A 43 -4.56 -2.54 8.21
N LEU A 44 -4.59 -1.51 7.36
CA LEU A 44 -3.74 -1.48 6.17
C LEU A 44 -2.25 -1.31 6.55
N VAL A 45 -1.94 -0.42 7.50
CA VAL A 45 -0.58 -0.25 8.03
C VAL A 45 -0.09 -1.53 8.72
N ALA A 46 -0.91 -2.18 9.55
CA ALA A 46 -0.54 -3.41 10.24
C ALA A 46 -0.30 -4.57 9.26
N THR A 47 -1.07 -4.63 8.17
CA THR A 47 -0.92 -5.60 7.08
C THR A 47 0.40 -5.39 6.34
N TYR A 48 0.70 -4.17 5.90
CA TYR A 48 2.00 -3.87 5.28
C TYR A 48 3.16 -4.12 6.24
N TYR A 49 3.00 -3.79 7.52
CA TYR A 49 4.01 -4.07 8.52
C TYR A 49 4.28 -5.56 8.66
N ALA A 50 3.24 -6.41 8.69
CA ALA A 50 3.38 -7.86 8.71
C ALA A 50 4.14 -8.38 7.47
N VAL A 51 3.73 -7.94 6.27
CA VAL A 51 4.39 -8.31 5.01
C VAL A 51 5.87 -7.91 5.04
N LEU A 52 6.19 -6.68 5.44
CA LEU A 52 7.57 -6.22 5.56
C LEU A 52 8.36 -7.00 6.62
N GLN A 53 7.71 -7.49 7.68
CA GLN A 53 8.40 -8.35 8.65
C GLN A 53 8.80 -9.70 8.05
N ILE A 54 8.05 -10.22 7.09
CA ILE A 54 8.37 -11.47 6.37
C ILE A 54 9.44 -11.22 5.31
N LEU A 55 9.31 -10.15 4.51
CA LEU A 55 10.17 -9.89 3.35
C LEU A 55 11.51 -9.24 3.70
N ASN A 56 11.54 -8.32 4.67
CA ASN A 56 12.73 -7.52 4.94
C ASN A 56 13.68 -8.24 5.90
N TRP A 57 14.72 -8.84 5.33
CA TRP A 57 15.88 -9.39 6.02
C TRP A 57 17.10 -8.46 5.87
N LYS A 58 18.19 -8.72 6.60
CA LYS A 58 19.34 -7.80 6.75
C LYS A 58 19.80 -7.17 5.43
N TRP A 59 19.89 -7.95 4.36
CA TRP A 59 20.38 -7.49 3.05
C TRP A 59 19.25 -7.14 2.08
N THR A 60 18.07 -7.76 2.21
CA THR A 60 16.95 -7.57 1.29
C THR A 60 16.04 -6.40 1.67
N ALA A 61 16.13 -5.91 2.90
CA ALA A 61 15.22 -4.90 3.45
C ALA A 61 15.17 -3.61 2.62
N LYS A 62 16.32 -3.11 2.15
CA LYS A 62 16.33 -1.89 1.31
C LYS A 62 15.72 -2.17 -0.05
N ILE A 63 16.09 -3.28 -0.68
CA ILE A 63 15.66 -3.63 -2.03
C ILE A 63 14.14 -3.74 -2.07
N PHE A 64 13.53 -4.52 -1.18
CA PHE A 64 12.08 -4.66 -1.12
C PHE A 64 11.37 -3.34 -0.77
N ALA A 65 11.91 -2.55 0.17
CA ALA A 65 11.33 -1.26 0.49
C ALA A 65 11.36 -0.29 -0.71
N ILE A 66 12.49 -0.24 -1.44
CA ILE A 66 12.64 0.61 -2.63
C ILE A 66 11.66 0.16 -3.73
N LEU A 67 11.56 -1.15 -4.00
CA LEU A 67 10.63 -1.69 -4.98
C LEU A 67 9.17 -1.37 -4.63
N LEU A 68 8.78 -1.57 -3.37
CA LEU A 68 7.43 -1.28 -2.91
C LEU A 68 7.09 0.21 -2.95
N ILE A 69 8.04 1.09 -2.63
CA ILE A 69 7.86 2.54 -2.79
C ILE A 69 7.80 2.94 -4.25
N PHE A 70 8.64 2.37 -5.11
CA PHE A 70 8.63 2.67 -6.53
C PHE A 70 7.28 2.30 -7.17
N ILE A 71 6.87 1.03 -7.03
CA ILE A 71 5.60 0.54 -7.54
C ILE A 71 4.43 1.28 -6.87
N GLY A 72 4.52 1.45 -5.55
CA GLY A 72 3.48 2.07 -4.74
C GLY A 72 3.27 3.53 -5.09
N GLY A 73 4.33 4.30 -5.26
CA GLY A 73 4.23 5.74 -5.53
C GLY A 73 3.64 6.03 -6.90
N PHE A 74 4.02 5.28 -7.94
CA PHE A 74 3.41 5.45 -9.26
C PHE A 74 1.98 4.93 -9.33
N SER A 75 1.70 3.73 -8.81
CA SER A 75 0.32 3.22 -8.75
C SER A 75 -0.59 4.15 -7.96
N SER A 76 -0.09 4.69 -6.85
CA SER A 76 -0.79 5.68 -6.04
C SER A 76 -1.04 6.98 -6.80
N TYR A 77 -0.12 7.47 -7.62
CA TYR A 77 -0.37 8.64 -8.47
C TYR A 77 -1.59 8.39 -9.37
N PHE A 78 -1.62 7.27 -10.08
CA PHE A 78 -2.69 6.95 -11.02
C PHE A 78 -4.04 6.80 -10.31
N VAL A 79 -4.08 6.13 -9.15
CA VAL A 79 -5.30 6.00 -8.35
C VAL A 79 -5.76 7.37 -7.81
N ASN A 80 -4.87 8.13 -7.17
CA ASN A 80 -5.23 9.36 -6.46
C ASN A 80 -5.46 10.58 -7.36
N THR A 81 -4.74 10.65 -8.48
CA THR A 81 -4.75 11.83 -9.36
C THR A 81 -5.60 11.60 -10.60
N LEU A 82 -5.57 10.40 -11.17
CA LEU A 82 -6.30 10.08 -12.41
C LEU A 82 -7.57 9.25 -12.15
N GLY A 83 -7.80 8.76 -10.93
CA GLY A 83 -8.97 7.92 -10.61
C GLY A 83 -8.91 6.53 -11.26
N VAL A 84 -7.73 6.08 -11.69
CA VAL A 84 -7.57 4.82 -12.41
C VAL A 84 -7.58 3.65 -11.43
N ILE A 85 -8.39 2.63 -11.72
CA ILE A 85 -8.35 1.34 -11.03
C ILE A 85 -7.39 0.42 -11.78
N ILE A 86 -6.30 0.01 -11.14
CA ILE A 86 -5.27 -0.81 -11.79
C ILE A 86 -5.72 -2.27 -11.84
N SER A 87 -6.38 -2.66 -12.92
CA SER A 87 -6.80 -4.03 -13.22
C SER A 87 -5.84 -4.74 -14.19
N PRO A 88 -5.91 -6.07 -14.37
CA PRO A 88 -5.12 -6.78 -15.37
C PRO A 88 -5.31 -6.26 -16.79
N ASP A 89 -6.53 -5.83 -17.13
CA ASP A 89 -6.84 -5.25 -18.44
C ASP A 89 -6.22 -3.85 -18.58
N GLN A 90 -6.13 -3.07 -17.48
CA GLN A 90 -5.37 -1.82 -17.50
C GLN A 90 -3.86 -2.05 -17.67
N ILE A 91 -3.30 -3.11 -17.07
CA ILE A 91 -1.91 -3.49 -17.34
C ILE A 91 -1.72 -3.85 -18.83
N GLN A 92 -2.66 -4.59 -19.42
CA GLN A 92 -2.63 -4.89 -20.85
C GLN A 92 -2.66 -3.61 -21.70
N ASN A 93 -3.56 -2.68 -21.40
CA ASN A 93 -3.63 -1.39 -22.09
C ASN A 93 -2.30 -0.65 -21.98
N MET A 94 -1.74 -0.52 -20.77
CA MET A 94 -0.44 0.14 -20.55
C MET A 94 0.72 -0.49 -21.32
N VAL A 95 0.70 -1.81 -21.51
CA VAL A 95 1.72 -2.53 -22.31
C VAL A 95 1.57 -2.25 -23.80
N GLN A 96 0.34 -1.99 -24.26
CA GLN A 96 0.01 -1.70 -25.65
C GLN A 96 0.01 -0.20 -25.97
N THR A 97 0.09 0.66 -24.95
CA THR A 97 0.07 2.13 -25.05
C THR A 97 1.27 2.66 -25.83
N ASP A 98 1.00 3.60 -26.75
CA ASP A 98 2.02 4.29 -27.53
C ASP A 98 2.78 5.34 -26.69
N VAL A 99 4.04 5.62 -27.08
CA VAL A 99 4.90 6.59 -26.36
C VAL A 99 4.27 7.98 -26.29
N SER A 100 3.53 8.38 -27.33
CA SER A 100 2.81 9.67 -27.36
C SER A 100 1.74 9.77 -26.27
N GLU A 101 1.01 8.69 -26.00
CA GLU A 101 -0.01 8.65 -24.95
C GLU A 101 0.63 8.73 -23.55
N VAL A 102 1.82 8.16 -23.37
CA VAL A 102 2.58 8.25 -22.10
C VAL A 102 3.09 9.68 -21.87
N THR A 103 3.58 10.35 -22.91
CA THR A 103 4.11 11.72 -22.77
C THR A 103 3.03 12.72 -22.37
N ASP A 104 1.78 12.52 -22.80
CA ASP A 104 0.65 13.36 -22.43
C ASP A 104 0.30 13.26 -20.93
N LEU A 105 0.71 12.19 -20.25
CA LEU A 105 0.54 12.04 -18.80
C LEU A 105 1.58 12.83 -18.00
N ILE A 106 2.67 13.29 -18.62
CA ILE A 106 3.72 14.04 -17.96
C ILE A 106 3.25 15.47 -17.71
N SER A 107 2.80 15.71 -16.49
CA SER A 107 2.41 17.04 -15.99
C SER A 107 3.36 17.51 -14.89
N LEU A 108 3.33 18.82 -14.58
CA LEU A 108 4.03 19.34 -13.41
C LEU A 108 3.61 18.60 -12.13
N ARG A 109 2.33 18.22 -12.01
CA ARG A 109 1.81 17.43 -10.89
C ARG A 109 2.44 16.04 -10.82
N PHE A 110 2.61 15.35 -11.95
CA PHE A 110 3.30 14.06 -12.02
C PHE A 110 4.76 14.17 -11.58
N VAL A 111 5.47 15.21 -12.04
CA VAL A 111 6.87 15.45 -11.68
C VAL A 111 7.00 15.69 -10.17
N LEU A 112 6.19 16.60 -9.61
CA LEU A 112 6.20 16.88 -8.17
C LEU A 112 5.86 15.63 -7.36
N TRP A 113 4.86 14.86 -7.78
CA TRP A 113 4.52 13.60 -7.13
C TRP A 113 5.69 12.62 -7.14
N THR A 114 6.31 12.42 -8.30
CA THR A 114 7.47 11.52 -8.44
C THR A 114 8.61 11.94 -7.53
N VAL A 115 8.92 13.24 -7.47
CA VAL A 115 9.98 13.76 -6.58
C VAL A 115 9.66 13.47 -5.11
N PHE A 116 8.47 13.84 -4.63
CA PHE A 116 8.15 13.78 -3.20
C PHE A 116 7.69 12.41 -2.71
N PHE A 117 7.06 11.60 -3.57
CA PHE A 117 6.45 10.33 -3.18
C PHE A 117 7.21 9.08 -3.64
N VAL A 118 8.17 9.23 -4.57
CA VAL A 118 9.00 8.13 -5.06
C VAL A 118 10.48 8.41 -4.78
N ILE A 119 11.05 9.46 -5.37
CA ILE A 119 12.50 9.73 -5.33
C ILE A 119 12.96 10.06 -3.91
N LEU A 120 12.31 11.00 -3.24
CA LEU A 120 12.69 11.43 -1.90
C LEU A 120 12.62 10.27 -0.88
N PRO A 121 11.53 9.47 -0.80
CA PRO A 121 11.49 8.32 0.11
C PRO A 121 12.54 7.25 -0.22
N ILE A 122 12.78 6.95 -1.51
CA ILE A 122 13.84 6.02 -1.93
C ILE A 122 15.22 6.53 -1.50
N PHE A 123 15.50 7.82 -1.72
CA PHE A 123 16.73 8.45 -1.28
C PHE A 123 16.91 8.30 0.23
N LEU A 124 15.89 8.62 1.02
CA LEU A 124 15.92 8.45 2.49
C LEU A 124 16.18 6.98 2.90
N ILE A 125 15.60 5.99 2.21
CA ILE A 125 15.87 4.56 2.47
C ILE A 125 17.35 4.22 2.25
N THR A 126 17.98 4.77 1.20
CA THR A 126 19.39 4.47 0.92
C THR A 126 20.32 4.97 2.03
N GLN A 127 19.97 6.08 2.69
CA GLN A 127 20.73 6.67 3.79
C GLN A 127 20.62 5.88 5.12
N VAL A 128 19.64 4.98 5.26
CA VAL A 128 19.44 4.21 6.50
C VAL A 128 20.61 3.23 6.73
N LYS A 129 21.27 3.33 7.88
CA LYS A 129 22.31 2.38 8.31
C LYS A 129 21.72 1.33 9.26
N PHE A 130 21.78 0.06 8.88
CA PHE A 130 21.31 -1.03 9.73
C PHE A 130 22.36 -1.41 10.77
N LYS A 131 21.95 -1.43 12.05
CA LYS A 131 22.78 -1.98 13.12
C LYS A 131 22.74 -3.51 13.07
N GLN A 132 23.87 -4.14 13.36
CA GLN A 132 23.92 -5.59 13.48
C GLN A 132 23.25 -6.02 14.79
N GLU A 133 22.25 -6.89 14.69
CA GLU A 133 21.63 -7.54 15.85
C GLU A 133 21.86 -9.06 15.75
N LYS A 134 21.95 -9.73 16.91
CA LYS A 134 21.97 -11.20 16.96
C LYS A 134 20.70 -11.75 16.31
N VAL A 135 20.86 -12.78 15.46
CA VAL A 135 19.76 -13.36 14.66
C VAL A 135 18.60 -13.83 15.55
N SER A 136 18.89 -14.45 16.70
CA SER A 136 17.85 -14.90 17.64
C SER A 136 16.97 -13.76 18.18
N ARG A 137 17.59 -12.64 18.59
CA ARG A 137 16.87 -11.45 19.05
C ARG A 137 16.06 -10.80 17.93
N LEU A 138 16.61 -10.79 16.72
CA LEU A 138 15.90 -10.29 15.53
C LEU A 138 14.66 -11.15 15.22
N LEU A 139 14.81 -12.48 15.24
CA LEU A 139 13.71 -13.43 15.01
C LEU A 139 12.60 -13.25 16.04
N LEU A 140 12.94 -13.19 17.33
CA LEU A 140 11.94 -12.99 18.39
C LEU A 140 11.14 -11.69 18.19
N LYS A 141 11.83 -10.58 17.87
CA LYS A 141 11.16 -9.31 17.54
C LYS A 141 10.24 -9.44 16.33
N LYS A 142 10.69 -10.11 15.26
CA LYS A 142 9.90 -10.34 14.05
C LYS A 142 8.63 -11.16 14.33
N VAL A 143 8.77 -12.27 15.07
CA VAL A 143 7.63 -13.13 15.45
C VAL A 143 6.63 -12.33 16.30
N PHE A 144 7.10 -11.61 17.32
CA PHE A 144 6.23 -10.78 18.14
C PHE A 144 5.50 -9.71 17.31
N SER A 145 6.23 -8.99 16.44
CA SER A 145 5.64 -8.01 15.54
C SER A 145 4.60 -8.62 14.60
N LEU A 146 4.84 -9.82 14.08
CA LEU A 146 3.89 -10.54 13.23
C LEU A 146 2.62 -10.90 13.99
N VAL A 147 2.76 -11.52 15.16
CA VAL A 147 1.61 -11.89 16.01
C VAL A 147 0.81 -10.65 16.38
N ALA A 148 1.48 -9.57 16.79
CA ALA A 148 0.81 -8.31 17.12
C ALA A 148 0.07 -7.72 15.91
N SER A 149 0.68 -7.70 14.72
CA SER A 149 0.02 -7.26 13.49
C SER A 149 -1.22 -8.08 13.16
N PHE A 150 -1.12 -9.41 13.18
CA PHE A 150 -2.25 -10.29 12.88
C PHE A 150 -3.36 -10.16 13.92
N ALA A 151 -3.02 -10.01 15.20
CA ALA A 151 -4.00 -9.77 16.25
C ALA A 151 -4.74 -8.45 16.02
N VAL A 152 -4.02 -7.35 15.73
CA VAL A 152 -4.62 -6.04 15.44
C VAL A 152 -5.55 -6.10 14.22
N VAL A 153 -5.07 -6.69 13.11
CA VAL A 153 -5.87 -6.85 11.89
C VAL A 153 -7.10 -7.70 12.17
N GLY A 154 -6.93 -8.85 12.84
CA GLY A 154 -8.02 -9.77 13.16
C GLY A 154 -9.09 -9.14 14.04
N VAL A 155 -8.68 -8.45 15.12
CA VAL A 155 -9.61 -7.76 16.02
C VAL A 155 -10.39 -6.67 15.30
N LEU A 156 -9.74 -5.81 14.50
CA LEU A 156 -10.41 -4.71 13.82
C LEU A 156 -11.33 -5.21 12.69
N LEU A 157 -10.88 -6.21 11.91
CA LEU A 157 -11.73 -6.82 10.89
C LEU A 157 -12.92 -7.55 11.50
N PHE A 158 -12.74 -8.22 12.64
CA PHE A 158 -13.84 -8.87 13.36
C PHE A 158 -14.83 -7.84 13.91
N THR A 159 -14.34 -6.75 14.50
CA THR A 159 -15.16 -5.67 15.06
C THR A 159 -16.07 -5.03 14.01
N TYR A 160 -15.58 -4.82 12.78
CA TYR A 160 -16.33 -4.20 11.69
C TYR A 160 -16.64 -5.17 10.55
N TYR A 161 -16.80 -6.46 10.86
CA TYR A 161 -16.91 -7.52 9.86
C TYR A 161 -18.06 -7.29 8.87
N VAL A 162 -19.25 -6.94 9.38
CA VAL A 162 -20.44 -6.75 8.54
C VAL A 162 -20.23 -5.61 7.54
N ASP A 163 -19.67 -4.49 8.00
CA ASP A 163 -19.43 -3.31 7.17
C ASP A 163 -18.38 -3.58 6.10
N PHE A 164 -17.23 -4.15 6.48
CA PHE A 164 -16.18 -4.51 5.52
C PHE A 164 -16.67 -5.56 4.52
N ALA A 165 -17.39 -6.58 4.97
CA ALA A 165 -17.93 -7.62 4.10
C ALA A 165 -18.93 -7.03 3.09
N ALA A 166 -19.82 -6.13 3.51
CA ALA A 166 -20.76 -5.46 2.61
C ALA A 166 -20.03 -4.60 1.58
N ILE A 167 -19.17 -3.67 2.03
CA ILE A 167 -18.42 -2.74 1.15
C ILE A 167 -17.60 -3.51 0.12
N PHE A 168 -16.80 -4.50 0.52
CA PHE A 168 -15.94 -5.23 -0.41
C PHE A 168 -16.68 -6.25 -1.27
N ARG A 169 -17.91 -6.64 -0.91
CA ARG A 169 -18.78 -7.49 -1.74
C ARG A 169 -19.47 -6.68 -2.82
N GLU A 170 -19.94 -5.48 -2.49
CA GLU A 170 -20.66 -4.59 -3.41
C GLU A 170 -19.69 -3.80 -4.30
N HIS A 171 -18.51 -3.43 -3.77
CA HIS A 171 -17.46 -2.68 -4.46
C HIS A 171 -16.17 -3.51 -4.54
N ARG A 172 -16.18 -4.57 -5.35
CA ARG A 172 -15.04 -5.52 -5.47
C ARG A 172 -13.78 -4.87 -6.04
N ASP A 173 -13.97 -3.84 -6.85
CA ASP A 173 -12.97 -3.01 -7.52
C ASP A 173 -12.17 -2.14 -6.52
N LEU A 174 -12.73 -1.85 -5.34
CA LEU A 174 -12.09 -1.08 -4.27
C LEU A 174 -10.72 -1.65 -3.88
N LYS A 175 -10.54 -2.99 -3.97
CA LYS A 175 -9.25 -3.65 -3.71
C LYS A 175 -8.17 -3.25 -4.73
N GLY A 176 -8.57 -2.93 -5.96
CA GLY A 176 -7.70 -2.44 -7.03
C GLY A 176 -7.21 -1.00 -6.82
N MET A 177 -7.68 -0.31 -5.78
CA MET A 177 -7.17 1.01 -5.38
C MET A 177 -5.99 0.92 -4.41
N ILE A 178 -5.76 -0.24 -3.79
CA ILE A 178 -4.77 -0.39 -2.72
C ILE A 178 -3.36 -0.52 -3.30
N SER A 179 -2.56 0.53 -3.21
CA SER A 179 -1.18 0.60 -3.71
C SER A 179 -0.16 0.19 -2.65
N PRO A 180 0.89 -0.60 -2.98
CA PRO A 180 1.27 -1.15 -4.29
C PRO A 180 0.59 -2.47 -4.68
N GLN A 181 -0.29 -3.00 -3.84
CA GLN A 181 -0.84 -4.36 -4.01
C GLN A 181 -1.58 -4.51 -5.34
N ASN A 182 -2.31 -3.48 -5.75
CA ASN A 182 -3.04 -3.42 -7.00
C ASN A 182 -2.18 -3.71 -8.23
N SER A 183 -1.07 -3.00 -8.42
CA SER A 183 -0.15 -3.23 -9.53
C SER A 183 0.49 -4.61 -9.47
N ILE A 184 0.89 -5.06 -8.27
CA ILE A 184 1.52 -6.36 -8.08
C ILE A 184 0.53 -7.48 -8.44
N SER A 185 -0.70 -7.45 -7.91
CA SER A 185 -1.72 -8.47 -8.19
C SER A 185 -2.17 -8.43 -9.65
N SER A 186 -2.37 -7.25 -10.22
CA SER A 186 -2.85 -7.11 -11.60
C SER A 186 -1.81 -7.57 -12.61
N LEU A 187 -0.52 -7.29 -12.36
CA LEU A 187 0.58 -7.82 -13.18
C LEU A 187 0.67 -9.34 -13.07
N MET A 188 0.57 -9.91 -11.87
CA MET A 188 0.58 -11.37 -11.70
C MET A 188 -0.61 -12.04 -12.41
N SER A 189 -1.81 -11.47 -12.30
CA SER A 189 -3.00 -11.98 -12.99
C SER A 189 -2.91 -11.85 -14.51
N TYR A 190 -2.27 -10.79 -15.03
CA TYR A 190 -2.06 -10.62 -16.46
C TYR A 190 -1.21 -11.75 -17.06
N TYR A 191 -0.15 -12.19 -16.38
CA TYR A 191 0.70 -13.30 -16.86
C TYR A 191 0.10 -14.71 -16.66
N HIS A 192 -0.94 -14.84 -15.84
CA HIS A 192 -1.64 -16.12 -15.62
C HIS A 192 -2.93 -16.24 -16.47
N LYS A 193 -3.26 -15.22 -17.28
CA LYS A 193 -4.28 -15.32 -18.33
C LYS A 193 -3.70 -16.00 -19.56
#